data_AF-A0A973L1C3-F1
#
_entry.id   AF-A0A973L1C3-F1
#
_cell.length_a   1.000
_cell.length_b   1.000
_cell.length_c   1.000
_cell.angle_alpha   90.00
_cell.angle_beta   90.00
_cell.angle_gamma   90.00
#
_symmetry.space_group_name_H-M   'P 1'
#
loop_
_entity.id
_entity.type
_entity.pdbx_description
1 polymer ?
#
loop_
_entity_poly.entity_id
_entity_poly.type
_entity_poly.pdbx_seq_one_letter_code
_entity_poly.pdbx_strand_id
1 'polypeptide(L)'
;MTRVGALLGAAALASAGGAVPASAASGAQAHSGGHTATPIKHLVVIYDENNSFDHYFATYPKAANTDGTPFKAAPHTPKADNLLNAGLLKNNPNLYKPKRLASSQAMTCDQNHSYGPEQYAADGGKADKYVENTEVNKCSGL
;
A
#
# COMPACT_ATOMS: atom_id res chain seq x y z
N MET A 1 48.77 60.29 -23.66
CA MET A 1 48.09 60.60 -24.93
C MET A 1 48.71 59.74 -26.03
N THR A 2 47.83 59.22 -26.88
CA THR A 2 48.08 58.56 -28.18
C THR A 2 48.59 57.11 -28.19
N ARG A 3 47.72 56.27 -28.77
CA ARG A 3 47.77 54.82 -29.00
C ARG A 3 48.56 54.48 -30.26
N VAL A 4 48.85 53.19 -30.46
CA VAL A 4 48.66 52.33 -31.65
C VAL A 4 49.63 51.14 -31.49
N GLY A 5 49.28 49.84 -31.55
CA GLY A 5 48.12 49.17 -32.11
C GLY A 5 48.57 48.14 -33.17
N ALA A 6 48.83 46.91 -32.70
CA ALA A 6 48.75 45.59 -33.34
C ALA A 6 49.10 45.37 -34.83
N LEU A 7 49.76 44.22 -35.10
CA LEU A 7 49.74 43.56 -36.39
C LEU A 7 49.26 42.10 -36.24
N LEU A 8 48.35 41.77 -37.15
CA LEU A 8 47.61 40.53 -37.37
C LEU A 8 48.47 39.45 -38.04
N GLY A 9 48.03 38.18 -37.95
CA GLY A 9 48.43 37.14 -38.91
C GLY A 9 47.98 35.74 -38.51
N ALA A 10 46.93 35.24 -39.15
CA ALA A 10 46.36 33.91 -38.94
C ALA A 10 47.13 32.80 -39.69
N ALA A 11 47.14 31.58 -39.14
CA ALA A 11 47.32 30.35 -39.91
C ALA A 11 46.63 29.18 -39.19
N ALA A 12 45.61 28.60 -39.84
CA ALA A 12 44.96 27.36 -39.47
C ALA A 12 45.87 26.15 -39.81
N LEU A 13 45.68 25.01 -39.13
CA LEU A 13 45.51 23.68 -39.76
C LEU A 13 45.34 22.55 -38.70
N ALA A 14 44.25 21.77 -38.85
CA ALA A 14 44.11 20.31 -38.68
C ALA A 14 44.58 19.64 -37.35
N SER A 15 43.81 18.84 -36.63
CA SER A 15 43.03 17.67 -37.08
C SER A 15 42.40 16.96 -35.86
N ALA A 16 41.44 16.07 -36.16
CA ALA A 16 40.86 15.05 -35.27
C ALA A 16 39.77 15.50 -34.28
N GLY A 17 38.59 15.80 -34.83
CA GLY A 17 37.33 15.52 -34.16
C GLY A 17 37.16 14.00 -34.01
N GLY A 18 37.78 13.41 -33.00
CA GLY A 18 37.43 12.10 -32.49
C GLY A 18 36.53 12.29 -31.28
N ALA A 19 35.21 12.21 -31.47
CA ALA A 19 34.32 11.98 -30.34
C ALA A 19 34.62 10.58 -29.81
N VAL A 20 35.48 10.49 -28.80
CA VAL A 20 35.56 9.29 -27.97
C VAL A 20 34.18 9.11 -27.36
N PRO A 21 33.47 7.99 -27.59
CA PRO A 21 32.34 7.68 -26.74
C PRO A 21 32.92 7.56 -25.33
N ALA A 22 32.55 8.48 -24.45
CA ALA A 22 32.75 8.28 -23.03
C ALA A 22 31.88 7.08 -22.67
N SER A 23 32.45 5.88 -22.73
CA SER A 23 31.87 4.70 -22.12
C SER A 23 31.76 5.04 -20.63
N ALA A 24 30.58 5.47 -20.20
CA ALA A 24 30.24 5.44 -18.80
C ALA A 24 30.35 3.98 -18.40
N ALA A 25 31.49 3.61 -17.82
CA ALA A 25 31.58 2.39 -17.06
C ALA A 25 30.59 2.60 -15.91
N SER A 26 29.35 2.15 -16.11
CA SER A 26 28.51 1.72 -15.02
C SER A 26 29.29 0.57 -14.38
N GLY A 27 30.23 0.95 -13.50
CA GLY A 27 30.73 0.05 -12.49
C GLY A 27 29.49 -0.50 -11.84
N ALA A 28 29.19 -1.77 -12.11
CA ALA A 28 28.37 -2.55 -11.22
C ALA A 28 29.17 -2.58 -9.92
N GLN A 29 29.05 -1.50 -9.15
CA GLN A 29 29.40 -1.48 -7.75
C GLN A 29 28.52 -2.58 -7.20
N ALA A 30 29.08 -3.78 -7.03
CA ALA A 30 28.40 -4.85 -6.34
C ALA A 30 28.01 -4.24 -5.00
N HIS A 31 26.74 -3.90 -4.85
CA HIS A 31 26.20 -3.47 -3.58
C HIS A 31 26.33 -4.71 -2.70
N SER A 32 27.47 -4.86 -2.02
CA SER A 32 27.57 -5.75 -0.89
C SER A 32 26.59 -5.15 0.12
N GLY A 33 25.35 -5.60 0.05
CA GLY A 33 24.24 -5.03 0.81
C GLY A 33 24.72 -4.88 2.24
N GLY A 34 24.69 -3.65 2.74
CA GLY A 34 25.33 -3.27 4.00
C GLY A 34 24.97 -4.24 5.14
N HIS A 35 25.79 -4.25 6.18
CA HIS A 35 25.49 -5.08 7.35
C HIS A 35 24.11 -4.70 7.91
N THR A 36 23.24 -5.70 8.04
CA THR A 36 21.87 -5.58 8.54
C THR A 36 21.76 -6.42 9.81
N ALA A 37 20.92 -6.01 10.77
CA ALA A 37 20.71 -6.78 12.01
C ALA A 37 20.05 -8.15 11.75
N THR A 38 19.35 -8.29 10.62
CA THR A 38 18.75 -9.54 10.15
C THR A 38 19.30 -9.90 8.77
N PRO A 39 19.08 -11.13 8.26
CA PRO A 39 19.44 -11.48 6.89
C PRO A 39 18.68 -10.69 5.79
N ILE A 40 17.62 -9.96 6.14
CA ILE A 40 16.81 -9.21 5.17
C ILE A 40 17.62 -8.01 4.65
N LYS A 41 17.85 -7.97 3.33
CA LYS A 41 18.61 -6.91 2.64
C LYS A 41 17.75 -5.87 1.95
N HIS A 42 16.54 -6.25 1.56
CA HIS A 42 15.59 -5.40 0.84
C HIS A 42 14.22 -5.58 1.48
N LEU A 43 13.61 -4.49 1.91
CA LEU A 43 12.25 -4.45 2.41
C LEU A 43 11.41 -3.67 1.40
N VAL A 44 10.37 -4.31 0.87
CA VAL A 44 9.33 -3.66 0.07
C VAL A 44 8.11 -3.51 0.96
N VAL A 45 7.64 -2.29 1.15
CA VAL A 45 6.42 -1.99 1.92
C VAL A 45 5.31 -1.68 0.94
N ILE A 46 4.26 -2.49 0.97
CA ILE A 46 3.00 -2.22 0.26
C ILE A 46 2.05 -1.61 1.30
N TYR A 47 1.51 -0.45 0.98
CA TYR A 47 0.67 0.34 1.88
C TYR A 47 -0.73 0.47 1.28
N ASP A 48 -1.60 -0.48 1.64
CA ASP A 48 -3.00 -0.47 1.25
C ASP A 48 -3.82 0.47 2.13
N GLU A 49 -5.05 0.81 1.70
CA GLU A 49 -5.85 1.87 2.31
C GLU A 49 -7.24 1.37 2.77
N ASN A 50 -7.76 2.06 3.79
CA ASN A 50 -9.18 2.12 4.19
C ASN A 50 -9.91 0.80 4.49
N ASN A 51 -9.18 -0.29 4.78
CA ASN A 51 -9.78 -1.59 5.12
C ASN A 51 -9.31 -2.09 6.48
N SER A 52 -10.26 -2.39 7.36
CA SER A 52 -9.96 -3.00 8.66
C SER A 52 -9.58 -4.47 8.51
N PHE A 53 -8.90 -5.02 9.52
CA PHE A 53 -8.52 -6.43 9.53
C PHE A 53 -9.74 -7.35 9.35
N ASP A 54 -10.83 -7.12 10.07
CA ASP A 54 -12.03 -7.93 9.95
C ASP A 54 -12.76 -7.72 8.61
N HIS A 55 -12.56 -6.62 7.89
CA HIS A 55 -13.10 -6.48 6.53
C HIS A 55 -12.50 -7.56 5.61
N TYR A 56 -11.19 -7.80 5.67
CA TYR A 56 -10.53 -8.80 4.83
C TYR A 56 -10.53 -10.21 5.43
N PHE A 57 -10.40 -10.32 6.74
CA PHE A 57 -10.08 -11.57 7.42
C PHE A 57 -11.17 -12.06 8.39
N ALA A 58 -12.35 -11.42 8.44
CA ALA A 58 -13.44 -11.81 9.36
C ALA A 58 -13.74 -13.32 9.35
N THR A 59 -13.72 -13.95 8.17
CA THR A 59 -14.01 -15.37 8.04
C THR A 59 -12.79 -16.21 7.71
N TYR A 60 -11.59 -15.65 7.65
CA TYR A 60 -10.37 -16.42 7.36
C TYR A 60 -10.19 -17.59 8.38
N PRO A 61 -9.79 -18.79 7.93
CA PRO A 61 -9.50 -19.20 6.54
C PRO A 61 -10.70 -19.91 5.86
N LYS A 62 -11.94 -19.60 6.23
CA LYS A 62 -13.17 -20.18 5.65
C LYS A 62 -13.80 -19.21 4.66
N ALA A 63 -13.77 -19.57 3.38
CA ALA A 63 -14.52 -18.89 2.34
C ALA A 63 -15.89 -19.55 2.12
N ALA A 64 -16.88 -18.76 1.70
CA ALA A 64 -18.21 -19.28 1.37
C ALA A 64 -18.21 -20.15 0.11
N ASN A 65 -17.30 -19.88 -0.84
CA ASN A 65 -17.16 -20.58 -2.12
C ASN A 65 -18.46 -20.61 -2.95
N THR A 66 -19.25 -19.53 -2.88
CA THR A 66 -20.53 -19.36 -3.61
C THR A 66 -20.42 -18.44 -4.83
N ASP A 67 -19.39 -17.59 -4.88
CA ASP A 67 -19.08 -16.70 -6.00
C ASP A 67 -17.56 -16.43 -6.02
N GLY A 68 -17.08 -15.75 -7.08
CA GLY A 68 -15.67 -15.42 -7.25
C GLY A 68 -14.75 -16.64 -7.37
N THR A 69 -13.48 -16.47 -6.99
CA THR A 69 -12.49 -17.56 -6.98
C THR A 69 -12.62 -18.37 -5.68
N PRO A 70 -12.78 -19.71 -5.77
CA PRO A 70 -12.87 -20.54 -4.59
C PRO A 70 -11.55 -20.58 -3.80
N PHE A 71 -11.66 -20.67 -2.48
CA PHE A 71 -10.54 -20.81 -1.57
C PHE A 71 -10.71 -22.04 -0.66
N LYS A 72 -9.63 -22.79 -0.50
CA LYS A 72 -9.52 -23.90 0.45
C LYS A 72 -8.23 -23.74 1.25
N ALA A 73 -8.37 -23.61 2.56
CA ALA A 73 -7.24 -23.52 3.46
C ALA A 73 -6.36 -24.78 3.41
N ALA A 74 -5.04 -24.60 3.56
CA ALA A 74 -4.13 -25.72 3.74
C ALA A 74 -4.37 -26.41 5.09
N PRO A 75 -4.02 -27.71 5.24
CA PRO A 75 -4.00 -28.37 6.55
C PRO A 75 -3.15 -27.58 7.55
N HIS A 76 -3.58 -27.54 8.81
CA HIS A 76 -2.91 -26.84 9.92
C HIS A 76 -2.77 -25.31 9.75
N THR A 77 -3.60 -24.68 8.90
CA THR A 77 -3.68 -23.22 8.83
C THR A 77 -4.04 -22.65 10.22
N PRO A 78 -3.24 -21.71 10.78
CA PRO A 78 -3.52 -21.10 12.07
C PRO A 78 -4.85 -20.35 12.10
N LYS A 79 -5.41 -20.22 13.31
CA LYS A 79 -6.59 -19.37 13.53
C LYS A 79 -6.15 -17.91 13.69
N ALA A 80 -6.86 -17.01 13.02
CA ALA A 80 -6.75 -15.57 13.25
C ALA A 80 -7.68 -15.12 14.39
N ASP A 81 -7.34 -14.03 15.06
CA ASP A 81 -8.28 -13.33 15.93
C ASP A 81 -9.23 -12.49 15.06
N ASN A 82 -10.43 -13.03 14.81
CA ASN A 82 -11.37 -12.48 13.83
C ASN A 82 -12.83 -12.78 14.21
N LEU A 83 -13.78 -12.18 13.48
CA LEU A 83 -15.21 -12.33 13.76
C LEU A 83 -15.71 -13.79 13.78
N LEU A 84 -15.17 -14.65 12.92
CA LEU A 84 -15.54 -16.06 12.87
C LEU A 84 -15.11 -16.80 14.14
N ASN A 85 -13.85 -16.64 14.55
CA ASN A 85 -13.30 -17.36 15.71
C ASN A 85 -13.79 -16.77 17.04
N ALA A 86 -14.15 -15.49 17.06
CA ALA A 86 -14.78 -14.82 18.21
C ALA A 86 -16.31 -15.04 18.30
N GLY A 87 -16.95 -15.66 17.29
CA GLY A 87 -18.40 -15.86 17.27
C GLY A 87 -19.23 -14.58 17.00
N LEU A 88 -18.56 -13.50 16.60
CA LEU A 88 -19.18 -12.19 16.40
C LEU A 88 -20.00 -12.11 15.12
N LEU A 89 -19.87 -13.05 14.18
CA LEU A 89 -20.78 -13.14 13.03
C LEU A 89 -22.26 -13.26 13.48
N LYS A 90 -22.52 -13.83 14.66
CA LYS A 90 -23.88 -13.99 15.22
C LYS A 90 -24.16 -13.08 16.40
N ASN A 91 -23.14 -12.81 17.23
CA ASN A 91 -23.27 -12.13 18.52
C ASN A 91 -22.62 -10.73 18.51
N ASN A 92 -22.55 -10.10 17.34
CA ASN A 92 -22.03 -8.74 17.18
C ASN A 92 -22.84 -7.74 18.02
N PRO A 93 -22.19 -6.81 18.75
CA PRO A 93 -22.87 -5.86 19.63
C PRO A 93 -23.38 -4.61 18.90
N ASN A 94 -22.87 -4.30 17.70
CA ASN A 94 -23.38 -3.18 16.89
C ASN A 94 -24.79 -3.45 16.35
N LEU A 95 -25.47 -2.37 15.96
CA LEU A 95 -26.83 -2.38 15.42
C LEU A 95 -27.06 -3.40 14.29
N TYR A 96 -26.08 -3.57 13.41
CA TYR A 96 -26.12 -4.54 12.31
C TYR A 96 -25.07 -5.62 12.47
N LYS A 97 -25.47 -6.87 12.19
CA LYS A 97 -24.53 -7.99 12.12
C LYS A 97 -23.65 -7.87 10.87
N PRO A 98 -22.39 -8.34 10.95
CA PRO A 98 -21.52 -8.46 9.79
C PRO A 98 -22.19 -9.24 8.66
N LYS A 99 -22.02 -8.77 7.42
CA LYS A 99 -22.56 -9.42 6.23
C LYS A 99 -21.41 -9.67 5.25
N ARG A 100 -21.48 -10.81 4.56
CA ARG A 100 -20.57 -11.11 3.46
C ARG A 100 -20.93 -10.25 2.26
N LEU A 101 -19.95 -9.53 1.73
CA LEU A 101 -20.03 -8.91 0.41
C LEU A 101 -19.74 -9.97 -0.67
N ALA A 102 -20.58 -10.02 -1.70
CA ALA A 102 -20.34 -10.89 -2.86
C ALA A 102 -19.17 -10.34 -3.71
N SER A 103 -18.56 -11.18 -4.55
CA SER A 103 -17.48 -10.74 -5.44
C SER A 103 -17.89 -9.59 -6.39
N SER A 104 -19.18 -9.48 -6.72
CA SER A 104 -19.73 -8.38 -7.53
C SER A 104 -19.87 -7.06 -6.75
N GLN A 105 -19.72 -7.08 -5.43
CA GLN A 105 -19.80 -5.92 -4.53
C GLN A 105 -18.42 -5.46 -4.07
N ALA A 106 -17.38 -5.74 -4.86
CA ALA A 106 -16.00 -5.36 -4.53
C ALA A 106 -15.81 -3.84 -4.40
N MET A 107 -16.65 -3.05 -5.08
CA MET A 107 -16.67 -1.59 -4.93
C MET A 107 -17.62 -1.21 -3.79
N THR A 108 -17.05 -0.91 -2.63
CA THR A 108 -17.78 -0.47 -1.43
C THR A 108 -17.80 1.05 -1.32
N CYS A 109 -18.77 1.60 -0.58
CA CYS A 109 -18.69 2.99 -0.16
C CYS A 109 -17.55 3.14 0.85
N ASP A 110 -16.80 4.24 0.78
CA ASP A 110 -15.85 4.61 1.81
C ASP A 110 -16.61 4.99 3.10
N GLN A 111 -16.26 4.34 4.20
CA GLN A 111 -16.87 4.59 5.50
C GLN A 111 -16.18 5.78 6.16
N ASN A 112 -16.82 6.41 7.13
CA ASN A 112 -16.21 7.54 7.82
C ASN A 112 -15.09 7.06 8.73
N HIS A 113 -13.85 7.29 8.30
CA HIS A 113 -12.60 6.95 8.98
C HIS A 113 -11.93 8.21 9.58
N SER A 114 -12.72 9.24 9.89
CA SER A 114 -12.23 10.43 10.60
C SER A 114 -11.95 10.10 12.06
N TYR A 115 -10.92 10.72 12.61
CA TYR A 115 -10.41 10.47 13.98
C TYR A 115 -11.50 10.45 15.07
N GLY A 116 -12.34 11.49 15.15
CA GLY A 116 -13.40 11.59 16.18
C GLY A 116 -14.47 10.50 16.07
N PRO A 117 -15.11 10.33 14.89
CA PRO A 117 -16.04 9.24 14.62
C PRO A 117 -15.51 7.84 14.99
N GLU A 118 -14.26 7.52 14.65
CA GLU A 118 -13.66 6.23 15.03
C GLU A 118 -13.51 6.07 16.54
N GLN A 119 -13.15 7.13 17.27
CA GLN A 119 -13.11 7.09 18.74
C GLN A 119 -14.49 6.87 19.35
N TYR A 120 -15.52 7.51 18.83
CA TYR A 120 -16.90 7.30 19.29
C TYR A 120 -17.42 5.90 18.96
N ALA A 121 -17.04 5.36 17.80
CA ALA A 121 -17.38 3.99 17.40
C ALA A 121 -16.74 2.93 18.31
N ALA A 122 -15.49 3.14 18.73
CA ALA A 122 -14.81 2.27 19.67
C ALA A 122 -15.50 2.22 21.05
N ASP A 123 -16.23 3.28 21.43
CA ASP A 123 -17.01 3.40 22.68
C ASP A 123 -16.27 2.92 23.93
N GLY A 124 -15.03 3.38 24.12
CA GLY A 124 -14.20 2.98 25.27
C GLY A 124 -13.86 1.47 25.28
N GLY A 125 -13.81 0.83 24.12
CA GLY A 125 -13.49 -0.58 23.94
C GLY A 125 -14.71 -1.51 23.88
N LYS A 126 -15.94 -1.00 24.01
CA LYS A 126 -17.15 -1.83 23.83
C LYS A 126 -17.39 -2.22 22.38
N ALA A 127 -16.93 -1.40 21.44
CA ALA A 127 -17.02 -1.65 20.00
C ALA A 127 -18.45 -1.92 19.51
N ASP A 128 -19.44 -1.19 20.04
CA ASP A 128 -20.88 -1.39 19.83
C ASP A 128 -21.58 -0.22 19.10
N LYS A 129 -20.83 0.78 18.60
CA LYS A 129 -21.38 1.99 17.94
C LYS A 129 -20.77 2.33 16.57
N TYR A 130 -20.25 1.34 15.85
CA TYR A 130 -19.67 1.57 14.52
C TYR A 130 -20.70 1.99 13.48
N VAL A 131 -21.91 1.43 13.53
CA VAL A 131 -22.98 1.78 12.58
C VAL A 131 -23.36 3.26 12.75
N GLU A 132 -23.53 3.70 13.98
CA GLU A 132 -24.01 5.03 14.32
C GLU A 132 -22.99 6.14 14.01
N ASN A 133 -21.70 5.83 14.13
CA ASN A 133 -20.65 6.84 14.03
C ASN A 133 -19.86 6.79 12.71
N THR A 134 -19.74 5.62 12.08
CA THR A 134 -18.86 5.45 10.90
C THR A 134 -19.59 5.06 9.62
N GLU A 135 -20.86 4.61 9.70
CA GLU A 135 -21.58 4.18 8.51
C GLU A 135 -21.84 5.35 7.55
N VAL A 136 -21.50 5.14 6.29
CA VAL A 136 -21.84 6.01 5.17
C VAL A 136 -22.78 5.27 4.23
N ASN A 137 -24.06 5.64 4.28
CA ASN A 137 -25.14 4.99 3.54
C ASN A 137 -25.28 5.45 2.07
N LYS A 138 -24.44 6.40 1.63
CA LYS A 138 -24.43 6.90 0.26
C LYS A 138 -22.99 6.92 -0.26
N CYS A 139 -22.72 6.13 -1.29
CA CYS A 139 -21.48 6.21 -2.05
C CYS A 139 -21.51 7.52 -2.87
N SER A 140 -21.00 8.63 -2.33
CA SER A 140 -20.94 9.88 -3.11
C SER A 140 -19.78 9.88 -4.11
N GLY A 141 -18.77 9.02 -3.92
CA GLY A 141 -17.62 8.94 -4.82
C GLY A 141 -16.96 10.30 -4.97
N LEU A 142 -16.29 10.78 -3.92
CA LEU A 142 -15.84 12.18 -3.75
C LEU A 142 -17.00 13.18 -3.85
#